data_AF-A0A3M1G4F2-F1
#
_entry.id   AF-A0A3M1G4F2-F1
#
_cell.length_a   1.000
_cell.length_b   1.000
_cell.length_c   1.000
_cell.angle_alpha   90.00
_cell.angle_beta   90.00
_cell.angle_gamma   90.00
#
_symmetry.space_group_name_H-M   'P 1'
#
loop_
_entity.id
_entity.type
_entity.pdbx_description
1 polymer ?
#
loop_
_entity_poly.entity_id
_entity_poly.type
_entity_poly.pdbx_seq_one_letter_code
_entity_poly.pdbx_strand_id
1 'polypeptide(L)'
;MEIYIGVITLVVVVVGGFAVYTIIEARRTLKGINEFIKTTEEELNPTIKTLRETLENLNSIIEDIQTMTGSTRQIGENLRDVSEKISETIESVTEVKKQGRATVVALKAGIREGFKALIRNLTT
;
A
#
# COMPACT_ATOMS: atom_id res chain seq x y z
N MET A 1 4.70 -1.06 -53.74
CA MET A 1 5.53 -0.86 -52.52
C MET A 1 5.03 0.29 -51.66
N GLU A 2 4.45 1.35 -52.23
CA GLU A 2 4.00 2.53 -51.46
C GLU A 2 2.86 2.25 -50.46
N ILE A 3 1.92 1.36 -50.81
CA ILE A 3 0.82 0.96 -49.91
C ILE A 3 1.35 0.28 -48.63
N TYR A 4 2.41 -0.53 -48.74
CA TYR A 4 2.99 -1.22 -47.59
C TYR A 4 3.65 -0.24 -46.61
N ILE A 5 4.38 0.75 -47.13
CA ILE A 5 5.01 1.78 -46.29
C ILE A 5 3.94 2.62 -45.58
N GLY A 6 2.89 3.02 -46.30
CA GLY A 6 1.76 3.76 -45.70
C GLY A 6 1.07 2.99 -44.57
N VAL A 7 0.84 1.69 -44.75
CA VAL A 7 0.24 0.82 -43.71
C VAL A 7 1.17 0.67 -42.51
N ILE A 8 2.47 0.47 -42.73
CA ILE A 8 3.46 0.37 -41.63
C ILE A 8 3.51 1.66 -40.82
N THR A 9 3.59 2.82 -41.50
CA THR A 9 3.59 4.12 -40.82
C THR A 9 2.32 4.34 -40.01
N LEU A 10 1.15 4.00 -40.55
CA LEU A 10 -0.12 4.08 -39.84
C LEU A 10 -0.11 3.23 -38.55
N VAL A 11 0.35 1.98 -38.64
CA VAL A 11 0.44 1.08 -37.49
C VAL A 11 1.38 1.63 -36.42
N VAL A 12 2.55 2.15 -36.81
CA VAL A 12 3.50 2.75 -35.85
C VAL A 12 2.89 3.95 -35.13
N VAL A 13 2.15 4.81 -35.85
CA VAL A 13 1.48 5.98 -35.26
C VAL A 13 0.38 5.53 -34.28
N VAL A 14 -0.43 4.54 -34.65
CA VAL A 14 -1.50 4.00 -33.79
C VAL A 14 -0.91 3.36 -32.53
N VAL A 15 0.11 2.52 -32.68
CA VAL A 15 0.79 1.85 -31.55
C VAL A 15 1.50 2.86 -30.65
N GLY A 16 2.23 3.82 -31.24
CA GLY A 16 2.91 4.87 -30.50
C GLY A 16 1.95 5.78 -29.73
N GLY A 17 0.86 6.21 -30.38
CA GLY A 17 -0.18 7.00 -29.74
C GLY A 17 -0.85 6.25 -28.58
N PHE A 18 -1.19 4.98 -28.79
CA PHE A 18 -1.74 4.11 -27.74
C PHE A 18 -0.76 3.90 -26.57
N ALA A 19 0.53 3.71 -26.85
CA ALA A 19 1.56 3.60 -25.83
C ALA A 19 1.68 4.88 -24.99
N VAL A 20 1.66 6.06 -25.61
CA VAL A 20 1.70 7.34 -24.89
C VAL A 20 0.44 7.51 -24.04
N TYR A 21 -0.74 7.19 -24.58
CA TYR A 21 -2.01 7.26 -23.85
C TYR A 21 -1.99 6.40 -22.58
N THR A 22 -1.61 5.13 -22.71
CA THR A 22 -1.54 4.19 -21.57
C THR A 22 -0.52 4.62 -20.51
N ILE A 23 0.62 5.21 -20.91
CA ILE A 23 1.61 5.74 -19.96
C ILE A 23 1.05 6.93 -19.16
N ILE A 24 0.32 7.84 -19.81
CA ILE A 24 -0.30 8.99 -19.15
C ILE A 24 -1.32 8.52 -18.12
N GLU A 25 -2.17 7.57 -18.50
CA GLU A 25 -3.19 7.00 -17.63
C GLU A 25 -2.57 6.27 -16.44
N ALA A 26 -1.53 5.45 -16.67
CA ALA A 26 -0.79 4.77 -15.61
C ALA A 26 -0.16 5.76 -14.62
N ARG A 27 0.36 6.90 -15.09
CA ARG A 27 0.88 7.96 -14.22
C ARG A 27 -0.22 8.62 -13.38
N ARG A 28 -1.42 8.83 -13.94
CA ARG A 28 -2.57 9.36 -13.20
C ARG A 28 -2.99 8.39 -12.11
N THR A 29 -3.11 7.10 -12.44
CA THR A 29 -3.43 6.04 -11.48
C THR A 29 -2.40 5.96 -10.36
N LEU A 30 -1.11 6.00 -10.68
CA LEU A 30 -0.03 6.04 -9.68
C LEU A 30 -0.15 7.25 -8.74
N LYS A 31 -0.48 8.42 -9.28
CA LYS A 31 -0.66 9.63 -8.47
C LYS A 31 -1.85 9.48 -7.52
N GLY A 32 -2.99 8.98 -8.02
CA GLY A 32 -4.17 8.71 -7.20
C GLY A 32 -3.92 7.68 -6.10
N ILE A 33 -3.19 6.60 -6.41
CA ILE A 33 -2.80 5.60 -5.40
C ILE A 33 -1.86 6.22 -4.36
N ASN A 34 -0.90 7.05 -4.77
CA ASN A 34 0.02 7.68 -3.83
C ASN A 34 -0.68 8.68 -2.90
N GLU A 35 -1.65 9.44 -3.43
CA GLU A 35 -2.49 10.34 -2.64
C GLU A 35 -3.38 9.55 -1.69
N PHE A 36 -4.02 8.48 -2.17
CA PHE A 36 -4.80 7.58 -1.33
C PHE A 36 -3.95 6.97 -0.20
N ILE A 37 -2.74 6.48 -0.48
CA ILE A 37 -1.83 5.95 0.55
C ILE A 37 -1.48 7.04 1.55
N LYS A 38 -1.21 8.27 1.09
CA LYS A 38 -0.85 9.38 1.97
C LYS A 38 -2.01 9.77 2.90
N THR A 39 -3.22 9.91 2.37
CA THR A 39 -4.44 10.17 3.17
C THR A 39 -4.71 9.03 4.14
N THR A 40 -4.63 7.79 3.65
CA THR A 40 -4.80 6.58 4.47
C THR A 40 -3.74 6.52 5.58
N GLU A 41 -2.49 6.92 5.30
CA GLU A 41 -1.44 6.99 6.30
C GLU A 41 -1.71 8.08 7.34
N GLU A 42 -2.13 9.27 6.92
CA GLU A 42 -2.52 10.40 7.78
C GLU A 42 -3.70 10.05 8.70
N GLU A 43 -4.67 9.25 8.23
CA GLU A 43 -5.80 8.79 9.03
C GLU A 43 -5.45 7.62 9.95
N LEU A 44 -4.67 6.64 9.47
CA LEU A 44 -4.34 5.44 10.24
C LEU A 44 -3.24 5.66 11.28
N ASN A 45 -2.31 6.60 11.07
CA ASN A 45 -1.24 6.86 12.03
C ASN A 45 -1.77 7.25 13.43
N PRO A 46 -2.71 8.21 13.56
CA PRO A 46 -3.28 8.55 14.85
C PRO A 46 -4.06 7.37 15.43
N THR A 47 -4.80 6.59 14.61
CA THR A 47 -5.50 5.39 15.09
C THR A 47 -4.53 4.35 15.66
N ILE A 48 -3.42 4.06 14.98
CA ILE A 48 -2.38 3.15 15.49
C ILE A 48 -1.78 3.69 16.80
N LYS A 49 -1.55 5.01 16.90
CA LYS A 49 -1.03 5.63 18.11
C LYS A 49 -2.00 5.44 19.29
N THR A 50 -3.28 5.73 19.10
CA THR A 50 -4.32 5.54 20.11
C THR A 50 -4.48 4.07 20.51
N LEU A 51 -4.40 3.14 19.55
CA LEU A 51 -4.43 1.71 19.84
C LEU A 51 -3.23 1.27 20.68
N ARG A 52 -2.03 1.80 20.40
CA ARG A 52 -0.83 1.53 21.22
C ARG A 52 -0.98 2.07 22.65
N GLU A 53 -1.46 3.30 22.80
CA GLU A 53 -1.74 3.90 24.12
C GLU A 53 -2.80 3.08 24.88
N THR A 54 -3.83 2.61 24.18
CA THR A 54 -4.86 1.74 24.77
C THR A 54 -4.25 0.42 25.23
N LEU A 55 -3.39 -0.20 24.42
CA LEU A 55 -2.70 -1.44 24.76
C LEU A 55 -1.79 -1.28 26.00
N GLU A 56 -1.07 -0.17 26.08
CA GLU A 56 -0.22 0.17 27.23
C GLU A 56 -1.05 0.33 28.52
N ASN A 57 -2.17 1.06 28.43
CA ASN A 57 -3.11 1.22 29.55
C ASN A 57 -3.72 -0.13 29.98
N LEU A 58 -4.11 -0.97 29.02
CA LEU A 58 -4.65 -2.30 29.30
C LEU A 58 -3.63 -3.19 30.01
N ASN A 59 -2.36 -3.17 29.58
CA ASN A 59 -1.29 -3.92 30.24
C ASN A 59 -1.09 -3.45 31.70
N SER A 60 -1.09 -2.14 31.95
CA SER A 60 -1.01 -1.60 33.32
C SER A 60 -2.18 -2.07 34.18
N ILE A 61 -3.41 -2.07 33.64
CA ILE A 61 -4.59 -2.55 34.37
C ILE A 61 -4.48 -4.05 34.67
N ILE A 62 -3.96 -4.86 33.74
CA ILE A 62 -3.74 -6.29 33.95
C ILE A 62 -2.72 -6.52 35.08
N GLU A 63 -1.63 -5.76 35.11
CA GLU A 63 -0.62 -5.82 36.18
C GLU A 63 -1.24 -5.47 37.54
N ASP A 64 -1.97 -4.37 37.63
CA ASP A 64 -2.67 -3.95 38.86
C ASP A 64 -3.68 -5.01 39.32
N ILE A 65 -4.46 -5.57 38.39
CA ILE A 65 -5.44 -6.62 38.66
C ILE A 65 -4.77 -7.92 39.15
N GLN A 66 -3.64 -8.31 38.59
CA GLN A 66 -2.90 -9.49 39.03
C GLN A 66 -2.40 -9.36 40.47
N THR A 67 -2.09 -8.13 40.92
CA THR A 67 -1.71 -7.87 42.32
C THR A 67 -2.90 -7.89 43.28
N MET A 68 -4.13 -7.59 42.82
CA MET A 68 -5.36 -7.67 43.61
C MET A 68 -5.99 -9.07 43.51
N THR A 69 -5.52 -10.00 44.35
CA THR A 69 -5.86 -11.43 44.29
C THR A 69 -7.36 -11.76 44.46
N GLY A 70 -7.90 -12.62 43.60
CA GLY A 70 -9.02 -13.51 43.92
C GLY A 70 -10.15 -13.58 42.88
N SER A 71 -10.81 -12.47 42.60
CA SER A 71 -12.06 -12.44 41.80
C SER A 71 -11.89 -11.91 40.38
N THR A 72 -10.67 -11.56 39.99
CA THR A 72 -10.40 -10.76 38.79
C THR A 72 -9.65 -11.51 37.69
N ARG A 73 -9.40 -12.82 37.86
CA ARG A 73 -8.67 -13.66 36.89
C ARG A 73 -9.32 -13.65 35.50
N GLN A 74 -10.66 -13.69 35.44
CA GLN A 74 -11.43 -13.52 34.21
C GLN A 74 -11.27 -12.12 33.58
N ILE A 75 -11.12 -11.07 34.39
CA ILE A 75 -10.91 -9.72 33.87
C ILE A 75 -9.51 -9.62 33.24
N GLY A 76 -8.48 -10.16 33.89
CA GLY A 76 -7.14 -10.22 33.32
C GLY A 76 -7.08 -11.02 32.01
N GLU A 77 -7.78 -12.16 31.93
CA GLU A 77 -7.89 -12.96 30.70
C GLU A 77 -8.61 -12.20 29.58
N ASN A 78 -9.77 -11.59 29.85
CA ASN A 78 -10.50 -10.79 28.86
C ASN A 78 -9.71 -9.57 28.36
N LEU A 79 -8.97 -8.89 29.24
CA LEU A 79 -8.15 -7.74 28.86
C LEU A 79 -6.94 -8.17 28.03
N ARG A 80 -6.37 -9.34 28.32
CA ARG A 80 -5.29 -9.93 27.52
C ARG A 80 -5.77 -10.28 26.11
N ASP A 81 -6.95 -10.87 25.97
CA ASP A 81 -7.55 -11.15 24.66
C ASP A 81 -7.80 -9.86 23.86
N VAL A 82 -8.23 -8.78 24.52
CA VAL A 82 -8.39 -7.46 23.87
C VAL A 82 -7.05 -6.89 23.44
N SER A 83 -6.01 -7.02 24.27
CA SER A 83 -4.64 -6.59 23.94
C SER A 83 -4.11 -7.34 22.71
N GLU A 84 -4.26 -8.67 22.66
CA GLU A 84 -3.84 -9.48 21.51
C GLU A 84 -4.56 -9.07 20.22
N LYS A 85 -5.89 -8.88 20.26
CA LYS A 85 -6.67 -8.41 19.10
C LYS A 85 -6.28 -7.02 18.62
N ILE A 86 -5.94 -6.11 19.54
CA ILE A 86 -5.45 -4.77 19.18
C ILE A 86 -4.08 -4.89 18.48
N SER A 87 -3.20 -5.76 18.99
CA SER A 87 -1.89 -6.01 18.37
C SER A 87 -2.02 -6.54 16.94
N GLU A 88 -2.86 -7.56 16.73
CA GLU A 88 -3.13 -8.11 15.39
C GLU A 88 -3.70 -7.06 14.41
N THR A 89 -4.55 -6.16 14.92
CA THR A 89 -5.11 -5.06 14.13
C THR A 89 -4.02 -4.07 13.71
N ILE A 90 -3.11 -3.70 14.61
CA ILE A 90 -1.97 -2.82 14.32
C ILE A 90 -1.05 -3.45 13.26
N GLU A 91 -0.77 -4.75 13.37
CA GLU A 91 0.07 -5.48 12.42
C GLU A 91 -0.56 -5.51 11.02
N SER A 92 -1.84 -5.88 10.93
CA SER A 92 -2.58 -5.92 9.67
C SER A 92 -2.59 -4.56 8.96
N VAL A 93 -2.85 -3.47 9.71
CA VAL A 93 -2.83 -2.11 9.17
C VAL A 93 -1.43 -1.73 8.66
N THR A 94 -0.38 -2.12 9.40
CA THR A 94 1.01 -1.86 9.01
C THR A 94 1.36 -2.62 7.73
N GLU A 95 0.86 -3.83 7.57
CA GLU A 95 1.09 -4.65 6.37
C GLU A 95 0.40 -4.06 5.14
N VAL A 96 -0.87 -3.63 5.25
CA VAL A 96 -1.59 -2.96 4.16
C VAL A 96 -0.86 -1.69 3.69
N LYS A 97 -0.32 -0.89 4.62
CA LYS A 97 0.52 0.28 4.28
C LYS A 97 1.77 -0.13 3.47
N LYS A 98 2.45 -1.21 3.88
CA LYS A 98 3.63 -1.72 3.17
C LYS A 98 3.29 -2.24 1.77
N GLN A 99 2.23 -3.05 1.64
CA GLN A 99 1.79 -3.61 0.36
C GLN A 99 1.35 -2.50 -0.63
N GLY A 100 0.64 -1.48 -0.16
CA GLY A 100 0.26 -0.33 -0.98
C GLY A 100 1.49 0.40 -1.54
N ARG A 101 2.48 0.70 -0.69
CA ARG A 101 3.75 1.31 -1.11
C ARG A 101 4.54 0.44 -2.09
N ALA A 102 4.63 -0.86 -1.82
CA ALA A 102 5.32 -1.81 -2.68
C ALA A 102 4.69 -1.86 -4.09
N THR A 103 3.35 -1.84 -4.17
CA THR A 103 2.62 -1.82 -5.44
C THR A 103 2.92 -0.57 -6.26
N VAL A 104 2.96 0.61 -5.63
CA VAL A 104 3.33 1.87 -6.31
C VAL A 104 4.76 1.83 -6.82
N VAL A 105 5.71 1.33 -6.01
CA VAL A 105 7.12 1.20 -6.40
C VAL A 105 7.28 0.22 -7.56
N ALA A 106 6.65 -0.94 -7.49
CA ALA A 106 6.69 -1.96 -8.54
C ALA A 106 6.09 -1.44 -9.85
N LEU A 107 4.94 -0.76 -9.80
CA LEU A 107 4.29 -0.21 -10.99
C LEU A 107 5.13 0.92 -11.62
N LYS A 108 5.74 1.78 -10.81
CA LYS A 108 6.68 2.81 -11.29
C LYS A 108 7.93 2.19 -11.93
N ALA A 109 8.47 1.14 -11.33
CA ALA A 109 9.62 0.41 -11.86
C ALA A 109 9.28 -0.28 -13.19
N GLY A 110 8.12 -0.95 -13.27
CA GLY A 110 7.64 -1.62 -14.48
C GLY A 110 7.45 -0.66 -15.64
N ILE A 111 6.84 0.51 -15.42
CA ILE A 111 6.70 1.55 -16.47
C ILE A 111 8.08 2.06 -16.93
N ARG A 112 9.01 2.27 -15.98
CA ARG A 112 10.35 2.76 -16.30
C ARG A 112 11.13 1.75 -17.14
N GLU A 113 11.14 0.49 -16.73
CA GLU A 113 11.88 -0.56 -17.45
C GLU A 113 11.21 -0.91 -18.79
N GLY A 114 9.88 -0.90 -18.87
CA GLY A 114 9.16 -1.05 -20.14
C GLY A 114 9.51 0.05 -21.14
N PHE A 115 9.51 1.32 -20.70
CA PHE A 115 9.91 2.45 -21.56
C PHE A 115 11.39 2.35 -22.00
N LYS A 116 12.27 1.94 -21.08
CA LYS A 116 13.69 1.74 -21.36
C LYS A 116 13.92 0.63 -22.40
N ALA A 117 13.19 -0.48 -22.30
CA ALA A 117 13.25 -1.58 -23.24
C ALA A 117 12.77 -1.15 -24.65
N LEU A 118 11.71 -0.35 -24.73
CA LEU A 118 11.22 0.21 -26.00
C LEU A 118 12.27 1.11 -26.67
N ILE A 119 12.89 2.03 -25.93
CA ILE A 119 13.96 2.89 -26.47
C ILE A 119 15.14 2.04 -26.97
N ARG A 120 15.52 1.02 -26.21
CA ARG A 120 16.64 0.13 -26.57
C ARG A 120 16.38 -0.63 -27.86
N ASN A 121 15.15 -1.15 -28.07
CA ASN A 121 14.76 -1.84 -29.31
C ASN A 121 14.59 -0.90 -30.52
N LEU A 122 14.36 0.40 -30.31
CA LEU A 122 14.25 1.37 -31.40
C LEU A 122 15.62 1.96 -31.81
N THR A 123 16.63 1.84 -30.94
CA THR A 123 17.97 2.40 -31.15
C THR A 123 19.02 1.34 -31.52
N THR A 124 18.67 0.06 -31.41
CA THR A 124 19.49 -1.10 -31.82
C THR A 124 18.98 -1.64 -33.14
#